data_AF-U2ELR8-F1
#
_entry.id   AF-U2ELR8-F1
#
_cell.length_a   1.000
_cell.length_b   1.000
_cell.length_c   1.000
_cell.angle_alpha   90.00
_cell.angle_beta   90.00
_cell.angle_gamma   90.00
#
_symmetry.space_group_name_H-M   'P 1'
#
loop_
_entity.id
_entity.type
_entity.pdbx_description
1 polymer ?
#
loop_
_entity_poly.entity_id
_entity_poly.type
_entity_poly.pdbx_seq_one_letter_code
_entity_poly.pdbx_strand_id
1 'polypeptide(L)'
;MAEQIHYRPAEAKQYRQDTLAEFERLEGRVAEINGLLDELYDSGLIRWLKDFAGAFPQISSIAVESMNTPQGHAGMRNLLVVAQQLGKIDPDQLERTFSAVNAGMTEAAKPVSDDTPYNPPGVTGVFKLLHDKELWATLSPLIAGAKAFSEARRENASEKAKKGDDAAD
;
A
#
# COMPACT_ATOMS: atom_id res chain seq x y z
N MET A 1 -14.22 -66.10 26.33
CA MET A 1 -14.80 -65.48 25.12
C MET A 1 -13.68 -64.66 24.49
N ALA A 2 -13.13 -65.08 23.37
CA ALA A 2 -12.06 -64.37 22.66
C ALA A 2 -12.61 -63.94 21.31
N GLU A 3 -12.79 -62.64 21.13
CA GLU A 3 -13.29 -62.00 19.92
C GLU A 3 -12.21 -62.14 18.85
N GLN A 4 -12.45 -63.00 17.84
CA GLN A 4 -11.59 -63.08 16.66
C GLN A 4 -11.79 -61.81 15.84
N ILE A 5 -10.77 -60.95 15.82
CA ILE A 5 -10.71 -59.84 14.87
C ILE A 5 -10.56 -60.45 13.48
N HIS A 6 -11.67 -60.58 12.76
CA HIS A 6 -11.66 -60.98 11.35
C HIS A 6 -10.92 -59.91 10.56
N TYR A 7 -9.67 -60.21 10.19
CA TYR A 7 -8.88 -59.37 9.31
C TYR A 7 -9.53 -59.35 7.93
N ARG A 8 -10.25 -58.27 7.61
CA ARG A 8 -10.83 -58.02 6.29
C ARG A 8 -9.76 -57.39 5.39
N PRO A 9 -9.25 -58.09 4.36
CA PRO A 9 -8.16 -57.60 3.53
C PRO A 9 -8.53 -56.41 2.61
N ALA A 10 -9.82 -56.07 2.51
CA ALA A 10 -10.29 -54.91 1.74
C ALA A 10 -10.03 -53.58 2.47
N GLU A 11 -10.24 -53.55 3.79
CA GLU A 11 -10.13 -52.34 4.62
C GLU A 11 -8.65 -51.94 4.80
N ALA A 12 -7.72 -52.90 4.87
CA ALA A 12 -6.29 -52.65 4.94
C ALA A 12 -5.70 -52.04 3.64
N LYS A 13 -6.34 -52.27 2.48
CA LYS A 13 -5.94 -51.63 1.22
C LYS A 13 -6.47 -50.21 1.11
N GLN A 14 -7.69 -49.96 1.59
CA GLN A 14 -8.28 -48.62 1.62
C GLN A 14 -7.51 -47.69 2.55
N TYR A 15 -7.19 -48.14 3.77
CA TYR A 15 -6.43 -47.34 4.73
C TYR A 15 -5.06 -46.91 4.17
N ARG A 16 -4.39 -47.82 3.45
CA ARG A 16 -3.10 -47.54 2.80
C ARG A 16 -3.24 -46.54 1.65
N GLN A 17 -4.32 -46.61 0.87
CA GLN A 17 -4.55 -45.65 -0.23
C GLN A 17 -4.93 -44.26 0.30
N ASP A 18 -5.79 -44.17 1.32
CA ASP A 18 -6.15 -42.89 1.93
C ASP A 18 -4.93 -42.20 2.55
N THR A 19 -4.06 -42.95 3.25
CA THR A 19 -2.82 -42.37 3.79
C THR A 19 -1.90 -41.86 2.69
N LEU A 20 -1.76 -42.58 1.56
CA LEU A 20 -0.92 -42.14 0.45
C LEU A 20 -1.48 -40.88 -0.22
N ALA A 21 -2.80 -40.81 -0.37
CA ALA A 21 -3.48 -39.65 -0.92
C ALA A 21 -3.46 -38.43 0.03
N GLU A 22 -3.34 -38.63 1.34
CA GLU A 22 -3.08 -37.55 2.30
C GLU A 22 -1.63 -37.07 2.23
N PHE A 23 -0.66 -37.98 2.11
CA PHE A 23 0.75 -37.61 1.93
C PHE A 23 1.00 -36.83 0.64
N GLU A 24 0.42 -37.24 -0.49
CA GLU A 24 0.52 -36.47 -1.75
C GLU A 24 -0.09 -35.07 -1.64
N ARG A 25 -1.21 -34.93 -0.91
CA ARG A 25 -1.81 -33.61 -0.64
C ARG A 25 -0.95 -32.75 0.28
N LEU A 26 -0.28 -33.35 1.25
CA LEU A 26 0.64 -32.65 2.14
C LEU A 26 1.90 -32.20 1.39
N GLU A 27 2.47 -33.06 0.55
CA GLU A 27 3.60 -32.70 -0.33
C GLU A 27 3.23 -31.57 -1.29
N GLY A 28 2.04 -31.62 -1.91
CA GLY A 28 1.55 -30.54 -2.77
C GLY A 28 1.41 -29.20 -2.03
N ARG A 29 0.88 -29.21 -0.81
CA ARG A 29 0.75 -28.01 0.02
C ARG A 29 2.11 -27.45 0.46
N VAL A 30 3.06 -28.31 0.80
CA VAL A 30 4.42 -27.90 1.17
C VAL A 30 5.15 -27.35 -0.05
N ALA A 31 4.99 -27.94 -1.23
CA ALA A 31 5.55 -27.43 -2.47
C ALA A 31 4.97 -26.06 -2.87
N GLU A 32 3.68 -25.86 -2.70
CA GLU A 32 3.01 -24.58 -2.95
C GLU A 32 3.49 -23.48 -1.97
N ILE A 33 3.60 -23.81 -0.68
CA ILE A 33 4.15 -22.89 0.32
C ILE A 33 5.63 -22.57 0.04
N ASN A 34 6.42 -23.55 -0.40
CA ASN A 34 7.80 -23.34 -0.79
C ASN A 34 7.92 -22.46 -2.04
N GLY A 35 7.06 -22.64 -3.04
CA GLY A 35 7.03 -21.78 -4.23
C GLY A 35 6.66 -20.33 -3.87
N LEU A 36 5.66 -20.15 -3.00
CA LEU A 36 5.32 -18.83 -2.47
C LEU A 36 6.47 -18.23 -1.66
N LEU A 37 7.19 -19.03 -0.87
CA LEU A 37 8.35 -18.59 -0.08
C LEU A 37 9.53 -18.19 -0.96
N ASP A 38 9.80 -18.92 -2.05
CA ASP A 38 10.86 -18.58 -3.01
C ASP A 38 10.54 -17.28 -3.73
N GLU A 39 9.29 -17.07 -4.15
CA GLU A 39 8.87 -15.83 -4.80
C GLU A 39 8.91 -14.64 -3.83
N LEU A 40 8.60 -14.87 -2.55
CA LEU A 40 8.74 -13.90 -1.46
C LEU A 40 10.22 -13.61 -1.08
N TYR A 41 11.08 -14.60 -1.30
CA TYR A 41 12.52 -14.49 -1.07
C TYR A 41 13.16 -13.66 -2.18
N ASP A 42 12.83 -13.95 -3.43
CA ASP A 42 13.27 -13.20 -4.61
C ASP A 42 12.71 -11.78 -4.62
N SER A 43 11.49 -11.55 -4.09
CA SER A 43 10.93 -10.21 -3.92
C SER A 43 11.63 -9.38 -2.82
N GLY A 44 12.58 -9.97 -2.09
CA GLY A 44 13.32 -9.31 -1.01
C GLY A 44 12.52 -9.07 0.27
N LEU A 45 11.29 -9.58 0.36
CA LEU A 45 10.41 -9.37 1.51
C LEU A 45 10.94 -10.08 2.75
N ILE A 46 11.56 -11.25 2.61
CA ILE A 46 12.20 -11.95 3.73
C ILE A 46 13.37 -11.13 4.29
N ARG A 47 14.16 -10.47 3.43
CA ARG A 47 15.23 -9.57 3.88
C ARG A 47 14.67 -8.35 4.60
N TRP A 48 13.62 -7.75 4.04
CA TRP A 48 12.93 -6.63 4.68
C TRP A 48 12.33 -7.01 6.04
N LEU A 49 11.66 -8.16 6.14
CA LEU A 49 11.12 -8.71 7.39
C LEU A 49 12.21 -8.99 8.42
N LYS A 50 13.35 -9.54 7.99
CA LYS A 50 14.51 -9.77 8.84
C LYS A 50 15.12 -8.47 9.36
N ASP A 51 15.29 -7.47 8.50
CA ASP A 51 15.84 -6.17 8.87
C ASP A 51 14.87 -5.42 9.79
N PHE A 52 13.56 -5.51 9.54
CA PHE A 52 12.51 -5.01 10.42
C PHE A 52 12.51 -5.70 11.79
N ALA A 53 12.56 -7.03 11.83
CA ALA A 53 12.62 -7.80 13.07
C ALA A 53 13.90 -7.51 13.87
N GLY A 54 15.02 -7.25 13.20
CA GLY A 54 16.27 -6.81 13.83
C GLY A 54 16.21 -5.40 14.41
N ALA A 55 15.44 -4.51 13.79
CA ALA A 55 15.20 -3.14 14.28
C ALA A 55 14.11 -3.05 15.35
N PHE A 56 13.19 -4.01 15.41
CA PHE A 56 12.05 -4.03 16.32
C PHE A 56 12.43 -3.84 17.81
N PRO A 57 13.50 -4.45 18.36
CA PRO A 57 13.90 -4.24 19.75
C PRO A 57 14.34 -2.80 20.08
N GLN A 58 14.87 -2.06 19.11
CA GLN A 58 15.28 -0.66 19.29
C GLN A 58 14.10 0.31 19.18
N ILE A 59 13.12 -0.05 18.34
CA ILE A 59 11.91 0.74 18.13
C ILE A 59 10.90 0.49 19.25
N SER A 60 10.85 -0.71 19.82
CA SER A 60 9.82 -1.13 20.77
C SER A 60 9.87 -0.37 22.10
N SER A 61 11.04 -0.02 22.64
CA SER A 61 11.13 0.73 23.90
C SER A 61 10.57 2.15 23.76
N ILE A 62 10.96 2.85 22.68
CA ILE A 62 10.49 4.21 22.38
C ILE A 62 9.01 4.20 21.97
N ALA A 63 8.58 3.18 21.21
CA ALA A 63 7.20 3.05 20.75
C ALA A 63 6.24 2.69 21.89
N VAL A 64 6.60 1.78 22.80
CA VAL A 64 5.73 1.37 23.92
C VAL A 64 5.53 2.53 24.90
N GLU A 65 6.58 3.28 25.19
CA GLU A 65 6.51 4.44 26.08
C GLU A 65 5.74 5.60 25.42
N SER A 66 5.91 5.81 24.11
CA SER A 66 5.15 6.78 23.31
C SER A 66 3.68 6.40 23.14
N MET A 67 3.35 5.13 22.91
CA MET A 67 1.98 4.63 22.70
C MET A 67 1.06 4.85 23.91
N ASN A 68 1.62 4.85 25.11
CA ASN A 68 0.86 5.08 26.35
C ASN A 68 0.67 6.57 26.68
N THR A 69 1.16 7.47 25.82
CA THR A 69 0.89 8.91 25.91
C THR A 69 -0.34 9.29 25.09
N PRO A 70 -1.02 10.40 25.43
CA PRO A 70 -2.08 10.96 24.58
C PRO A 70 -1.66 11.16 23.11
N GLN A 71 -0.40 11.51 22.89
CA GLN A 71 0.20 11.70 21.57
C GLN A 71 0.35 10.37 20.81
N GLY A 72 0.72 9.29 21.49
CA GLY A 72 0.80 7.95 20.91
C GLY A 72 -0.56 7.39 20.49
N HIS A 73 -1.58 7.58 21.31
CA HIS A 73 -2.96 7.23 20.95
C HIS A 73 -3.45 8.01 19.72
N ALA A 74 -3.14 9.31 19.64
CA ALA A 74 -3.48 10.12 18.47
C ALA A 74 -2.70 9.68 17.22
N GLY A 75 -1.41 9.37 17.37
CA GLY A 75 -0.56 8.86 16.29
C GLY A 75 -1.08 7.54 15.73
N MET A 76 -1.38 6.57 16.60
CA MET A 76 -1.94 5.28 16.18
C MET A 76 -3.29 5.45 15.48
N ARG A 77 -4.15 6.33 15.99
CA ARG A 77 -5.43 6.61 15.35
C ARG A 77 -5.28 7.25 13.98
N ASN A 78 -4.35 8.19 13.82
CA ASN A 78 -4.06 8.78 12.52
C ASN A 78 -3.51 7.75 11.53
N LEU A 79 -2.65 6.84 12.00
CA LEU A 79 -2.11 5.75 11.19
C LEU A 79 -3.21 4.80 10.72
N LEU A 80 -4.14 4.44 11.62
CA LEU A 80 -5.32 3.63 11.26
C LEU A 80 -6.20 4.35 10.24
N VAL A 81 -6.43 5.66 10.40
CA VAL A 81 -7.18 6.46 9.41
C VAL A 81 -6.47 6.42 8.05
N VAL A 82 -5.15 6.63 8.01
CA VAL A 82 -4.37 6.55 6.75
C VAL A 82 -4.47 5.17 6.13
N ALA A 83 -4.29 4.10 6.91
CA ALA A 83 -4.41 2.72 6.44
C ALA A 83 -5.82 2.42 5.88
N GLN A 84 -6.87 2.90 6.55
CA GLN A 84 -8.25 2.79 6.08
C GLN A 84 -8.50 3.56 4.79
N GLN A 85 -7.89 4.74 4.59
CA GLN A 85 -8.03 5.48 3.35
C GLN A 85 -7.24 4.83 2.21
N LEU A 86 -6.03 4.34 2.48
CA LEU A 86 -5.24 3.58 1.51
C LEU A 86 -5.97 2.31 1.05
N GLY A 87 -6.62 1.59 1.98
CA GLY A 87 -7.40 0.39 1.66
C GLY A 87 -8.69 0.64 0.86
N LYS A 88 -9.12 1.91 0.71
CA LYS A 88 -10.26 2.29 -0.15
C LYS A 88 -9.83 2.61 -1.58
N ILE A 89 -8.53 2.77 -1.83
CA ILE A 89 -8.01 3.03 -3.16
C ILE A 89 -8.03 1.71 -3.92
N ASP A 90 -8.62 1.73 -5.11
CA ASP A 90 -8.61 0.58 -6.00
C ASP A 90 -7.16 0.20 -6.37
N PRO A 91 -6.78 -1.10 -6.34
CA PRO A 91 -5.40 -1.52 -6.56
C PRO A 91 -4.87 -1.11 -7.94
N ASP A 92 -5.70 -1.15 -9.00
CA ASP A 92 -5.28 -0.74 -10.33
C ASP A 92 -5.03 0.77 -10.39
N GLN A 93 -5.86 1.55 -9.69
CA GLN A 93 -5.67 2.99 -9.57
C GLN A 93 -4.40 3.35 -8.78
N LEU A 94 -4.11 2.60 -7.72
CA LEU A 94 -2.90 2.77 -6.91
C LEU A 94 -1.65 2.49 -7.74
N GLU A 95 -1.62 1.38 -8.48
CA GLU A 95 -0.49 1.00 -9.34
C GLU A 95 -0.22 2.04 -10.42
N ARG A 96 -1.28 2.51 -11.10
CA ARG A 96 -1.17 3.56 -12.13
C ARG A 96 -0.62 4.85 -11.55
N THR A 97 -1.09 5.24 -10.36
CA THR A 97 -0.64 6.46 -9.68
C THR A 97 0.83 6.34 -9.28
N PHE A 98 1.24 5.22 -8.68
CA PHE A 98 2.63 4.98 -8.30
C PHE A 98 3.55 4.93 -9.52
N SER A 99 3.14 4.25 -10.58
CA SER A 99 3.90 4.17 -11.83
C SER A 99 4.09 5.55 -12.47
N ALA A 100 3.04 6.38 -12.49
CA ALA A 100 3.10 7.74 -13.00
C ALA A 100 4.01 8.64 -12.14
N VAL A 101 3.93 8.55 -10.82
CA VAL A 101 4.81 9.28 -9.90
C VAL A 101 6.27 8.85 -10.09
N ASN A 102 6.52 7.54 -10.18
CA ASN A 102 7.87 7.01 -10.38
C ASN A 102 8.46 7.43 -11.73
N ALA A 103 7.66 7.40 -12.81
CA ALA A 103 8.06 7.90 -14.11
C ALA A 103 8.40 9.40 -14.06
N GLY A 104 7.57 10.22 -13.42
CA GLY A 104 7.82 11.66 -13.25
C GLY A 104 9.08 11.94 -12.43
N MET A 105 9.30 11.21 -11.34
CA MET A 105 10.48 11.33 -10.49
C MET A 105 11.77 10.93 -11.24
N THR A 106 11.68 9.87 -12.04
CA THR A 106 12.78 9.37 -12.88
C THR A 106 13.15 10.39 -13.96
N GLU A 107 12.15 11.01 -14.61
CA GLU A 107 12.37 12.05 -15.60
C GLU A 107 12.96 13.32 -14.97
N ALA A 108 12.43 13.75 -13.81
CA ALA A 108 12.90 14.93 -13.09
C ALA A 108 14.33 14.77 -12.55
N ALA A 109 14.79 13.53 -12.32
CA ALA A 109 16.15 13.23 -11.89
C ALA A 109 17.17 13.26 -13.05
N LYS A 110 16.72 13.31 -14.31
CA LYS A 110 17.64 13.41 -15.45
C LYS A 110 18.27 14.81 -15.47
N PRO A 111 19.58 14.91 -15.76
CA PRO A 111 20.25 16.19 -15.90
C PRO A 111 19.61 16.97 -17.05
N VAL A 112 19.23 18.22 -16.78
CA VAL A 112 18.69 19.15 -17.79
C VAL A 112 19.75 19.33 -18.87
N SER A 113 19.47 18.86 -20.08
CA SER A 113 20.29 19.13 -21.26
C SER A 113 19.97 20.52 -21.80
N ASP A 114 20.98 21.21 -22.35
CA ASP A 114 20.85 22.54 -22.95
C ASP A 114 19.89 22.58 -24.17
N ASP A 115 19.49 21.40 -24.69
CA ASP A 115 18.54 21.20 -25.80
C ASP A 115 17.07 21.14 -25.35
N THR A 116 16.76 21.47 -24.09
CA THR A 116 15.37 21.50 -23.62
C THR A 116 14.61 22.69 -24.23
N PRO A 117 13.36 22.51 -24.73
CA PRO A 117 12.54 23.59 -25.27
C PRO A 117 12.26 24.71 -24.25
N TYR A 118 12.46 24.39 -22.97
CA TYR A 118 12.29 25.25 -21.80
C TYR A 118 13.64 25.76 -21.28
N ASN A 119 14.51 26.23 -22.17
CA ASN A 119 15.65 27.06 -21.82
C ASN A 119 15.29 28.55 -22.01
N PRO A 120 14.52 29.21 -21.11
CA PRO A 120 14.10 30.58 -21.33
C PRO A 120 15.24 31.56 -21.04
N PRO A 121 15.79 32.27 -22.04
CA PRO A 121 16.64 33.42 -21.77
C PRO A 121 15.72 34.62 -21.49
N GLY A 122 15.60 34.99 -20.22
CA GLY A 122 15.00 36.27 -19.78
C GLY A 122 13.46 36.36 -19.80
N VAL A 123 12.97 37.59 -19.54
CA VAL A 123 11.56 37.94 -19.32
C VAL A 123 10.61 37.52 -20.44
N THR A 124 11.08 37.50 -21.69
CA THR A 124 10.29 37.07 -22.85
C THR A 124 10.03 35.56 -22.86
N GLY A 125 10.98 34.77 -22.34
CA GLY A 125 10.82 33.33 -22.15
C GLY A 125 9.74 33.02 -21.12
N VAL A 126 9.75 33.70 -19.97
CA VAL A 126 8.71 33.58 -18.94
C VAL A 126 7.33 33.94 -19.49
N PHE A 127 7.22 35.01 -20.30
CA PHE A 127 5.95 35.39 -20.92
C PHE A 127 5.44 34.35 -21.92
N LYS A 128 6.34 33.72 -22.68
CA LYS A 128 6.00 32.60 -23.57
C LYS A 128 5.53 31.37 -22.80
N LEU A 129 6.22 30.99 -21.72
CA LEU A 129 5.79 29.91 -20.83
C LEU A 129 4.40 30.19 -20.25
N LEU A 130 4.12 31.43 -19.80
CA LEU A 130 2.80 31.79 -19.28
C LEU A 130 1.68 31.68 -20.31
N HIS A 131 1.99 31.83 -21.60
CA HIS A 131 1.03 31.69 -22.69
C HIS A 131 1.02 30.31 -23.34
N ASP A 132 1.83 29.38 -22.83
CA ASP A 132 1.95 28.05 -23.41
C ASP A 132 0.74 27.18 -23.04
N LYS A 133 -0.10 26.90 -24.04
CA LYS A 133 -1.32 26.08 -23.85
C LYS A 133 -0.98 24.63 -23.51
N GLU A 134 0.14 24.11 -23.99
CA GLU A 134 0.58 22.75 -23.70
C GLU A 134 0.99 22.64 -22.23
N LEU A 135 1.77 23.60 -21.73
CA LEU A 135 2.14 23.68 -20.32
C LEU A 135 0.91 23.74 -19.39
N TRP A 136 -0.07 24.59 -19.71
CA TRP A 136 -1.28 24.69 -18.88
C TRP A 136 -2.18 23.45 -19.01
N ALA A 137 -2.20 22.79 -20.17
CA ALA A 137 -2.90 21.52 -20.34
C ALA A 137 -2.28 20.40 -19.50
N THR A 138 -0.94 20.33 -19.40
CA THR A 138 -0.27 19.34 -18.55
C THR A 138 -0.43 19.63 -17.05
N LEU A 139 -0.53 20.90 -16.64
CA LEU A 139 -0.80 21.29 -15.25
C LEU A 139 -2.27 21.15 -14.84
N SER A 140 -3.20 21.03 -15.80
CA SER A 140 -4.64 21.02 -15.54
C SER A 140 -5.09 20.00 -14.47
N PRO A 141 -4.59 18.74 -14.46
CA PRO A 141 -4.95 17.76 -13.44
C PRO A 141 -4.54 18.18 -12.02
N LEU A 142 -3.37 18.82 -11.86
CA LEU A 142 -2.89 19.31 -10.56
C LEU A 142 -3.77 20.45 -10.04
N ILE A 143 -4.14 21.38 -10.92
CA ILE A 143 -5.02 22.50 -10.59
C ILE A 143 -6.42 21.99 -10.22
N ALA A 144 -6.96 21.04 -10.99
CA ALA A 144 -8.24 20.40 -10.69
C ALA A 144 -8.23 19.68 -9.34
N GLY A 145 -7.16 18.94 -9.03
CA GLY A 145 -6.98 18.30 -7.73
C GLY A 145 -6.92 19.31 -6.57
N ALA A 146 -6.16 20.40 -6.73
CA ALA A 146 -6.09 21.46 -5.72
C ALA A 146 -7.46 22.14 -5.49
N LYS A 147 -8.23 22.36 -6.57
CA LYS A 147 -9.58 22.89 -6.48
C LYS A 147 -10.51 21.95 -5.70
N ALA A 148 -10.55 20.67 -6.07
CA ALA A 148 -11.37 19.66 -5.38
C ALA A 148 -11.02 19.55 -3.89
N PHE A 149 -9.74 19.61 -3.54
CA PHE A 149 -9.29 19.65 -2.15
C PHE A 149 -9.82 20.88 -1.39
N SER A 150 -9.76 22.06 -2.02
CA SER A 150 -10.25 23.30 -1.40
C SER A 150 -11.77 23.31 -1.20
N GLU A 151 -12.52 22.73 -2.14
CA GLU A 151 -13.98 22.61 -2.07
C GLU A 151 -14.38 21.64 -0.95
N ALA A 152 -13.76 20.46 -0.88
CA ALA A 152 -13.99 19.52 0.21
C ALA A 152 -13.71 20.15 1.59
N ARG A 153 -12.66 20.98 1.72
CA ARG A 153 -12.37 21.68 2.98
C ARG A 153 -13.43 22.73 3.35
N ARG A 154 -13.97 23.44 2.35
CA ARG A 154 -15.05 24.43 2.57
C ARG A 154 -16.37 23.78 2.95
N GLU A 155 -16.72 22.68 2.29
CA GLU A 155 -17.94 21.91 2.59
C GLU A 155 -17.94 21.43 4.04
N ASN A 156 -16.86 20.76 4.46
CA ASN A 156 -16.67 20.32 5.86
C ASN A 156 -16.69 21.47 6.88
N ALA A 157 -16.25 22.68 6.50
CA ALA A 157 -16.31 23.86 7.37
C ALA A 157 -17.75 24.41 7.49
N SER A 158 -18.50 24.41 6.39
CA SER A 158 -19.89 24.86 6.36
C SER A 158 -20.84 23.93 7.12
N GLU A 159 -20.59 22.62 7.09
CA GLU A 159 -21.37 21.62 7.81
C GLU A 159 -21.15 21.70 9.33
N LYS A 160 -19.92 21.97 9.76
CA LYS A 160 -19.60 22.25 11.17
C LYS A 160 -20.23 23.55 11.68
N ALA A 161 -20.34 24.57 10.84
CA ALA A 161 -20.98 25.84 11.20
C ALA A 161 -22.50 25.67 11.41
N LYS A 162 -23.18 24.92 10.52
CA LYS A 162 -24.62 24.63 10.67
C LYS A 162 -24.95 23.82 11.93
N LYS A 163 -24.13 22.81 12.23
CA LYS A 163 -24.31 21.98 13.43
C LYS A 163 -24.05 22.72 14.75
N GLY A 164 -23.30 23.82 14.71
CA GLY A 164 -23.05 24.67 15.88
C GLY A 164 -24.21 25.63 16.18
N ASP A 165 -24.98 26.02 15.17
CA ASP A 165 -26.16 26.90 15.30
C ASP A 165 -27.37 26.12 15.83
N ASP A 166 -27.59 24.87 15.37
CA ASP A 166 -28.66 23.98 15.86
C ASP A 166 -28.46 23.48 17.30
N ALA A 167 -27.28 23.67 17.90
CA ALA A 167 -26.99 23.29 19.28
C ALA A 167 -27.06 24.49 20.25
N ALA A 168 -27.34 25.68 19.74
CA ALA A 168 -27.43 26.93 20.51
C ALA A 168 -28.87 27.47 20.64
N ASP A 169 -29.87 26.78 20.08
CA ASP A 169 -31.32 27.04 20.24
C ASP A 169 -31.97 26.01 21.17
#